data_AF-A0A7S2TG91-F1
#
_entry.id   AF-A0A7S2TG91-F1
#
_cell.length_a   1.000
_cell.length_b   1.000
_cell.length_c   1.000
_cell.angle_alpha   90.00
_cell.angle_beta   90.00
_cell.angle_gamma   90.00
#
_symmetry.space_group_name_H-M   'P 1'
#
loop_
_entity.id
_entity.type
_entity.pdbx_description
1 polymer ?
#
loop_
_entity_poly.entity_id
_entity_poly.type
_entity_poly.pdbx_seq_one_letter_code
_entity_poly.pdbx_strand_id
1 'polypeptide(L)'
;GYHPPSQEYRAMIKRQKGRACVPYFGVLLRDMLCYEEAKPKVKSKTQDGTVWVNIKKCERMGQLVSDALLFKGNRYTHKSRPHVASLIEKAMRATRDENALYDLSYRIKPRGT
;
A
#
# COMPACT_ATOMS: atom_id res chain seq x y z
N GLY A 1 4.62 -18.73 7.01
CA GLY A 1 5.85 -18.16 6.41
C GLY A 1 5.49 -16.87 5.73
N TYR A 2 6.18 -15.79 6.05
CA TYR A 2 5.86 -14.46 5.55
C TYR A 2 6.44 -14.27 4.14
N HIS A 3 5.60 -14.07 3.12
CA HIS A 3 6.05 -13.70 1.77
C HIS A 3 6.02 -12.17 1.65
N PRO A 4 7.17 -11.47 1.57
CA PRO A 4 7.17 -10.08 1.09
C PRO A 4 6.46 -10.03 -0.27
N PRO A 5 5.77 -8.93 -0.61
CA PRO A 5 5.30 -8.75 -1.99
C PRO A 5 6.48 -9.05 -2.87
N SER A 6 6.32 -10.08 -3.73
CA SER A 6 7.45 -10.77 -4.34
C SER A 6 8.35 -9.74 -5.02
N GLN A 7 9.67 -9.97 -5.01
CA GLN A 7 10.60 -9.09 -5.74
C GLN A 7 10.13 -8.87 -7.19
N GLU A 8 9.39 -9.84 -7.75
CA GLU A 8 8.71 -9.79 -9.03
C GLU A 8 7.66 -8.67 -9.10
N TYR A 9 6.77 -8.51 -8.10
CA TYR A 9 5.81 -7.38 -8.07
C TYR A 9 6.54 -6.03 -8.11
N ARG A 10 7.62 -5.90 -7.33
CA ARG A 10 8.41 -4.65 -7.30
C ARG A 10 9.11 -4.40 -8.63
N ALA A 11 9.65 -5.44 -9.26
CA ALA A 11 10.24 -5.35 -10.59
C ALA A 11 9.19 -4.97 -11.64
N MET A 12 8.00 -5.55 -11.58
CA MET A 12 6.87 -5.24 -12.47
C MET A 12 6.46 -3.76 -12.34
N ILE A 13 6.26 -3.25 -11.13
CA ILE A 13 5.88 -1.84 -10.92
C ILE A 13 6.96 -0.89 -11.40
N LYS A 14 8.24 -1.19 -11.17
CA LYS A 14 9.36 -0.38 -11.70
C LYS A 14 9.32 -0.27 -13.23
N ARG A 15 8.93 -1.33 -13.94
CA ARG A 15 8.76 -1.31 -15.41
C ARG A 15 7.59 -0.45 -15.88
N GLN A 16 6.62 -0.14 -15.00
CA GLN A 16 5.48 0.73 -15.31
C GLN A 16 5.76 2.23 -15.03
N LYS A 17 7.00 2.60 -14.67
CA LYS A 17 7.37 4.01 -14.43
C LYS A 17 7.04 4.85 -15.66
N GLY A 18 6.35 5.98 -15.44
CA GLY A 18 5.93 6.88 -16.52
C GLY A 18 4.61 6.50 -17.21
N ARG A 19 3.93 5.43 -16.76
CA ARG A 19 2.60 5.05 -17.23
C ARG A 19 1.55 5.27 -16.14
N ALA A 20 0.29 5.37 -16.54
CA ALA A 20 -0.83 5.37 -15.60
C ALA A 20 -0.95 3.97 -14.97
N CYS A 21 -0.72 3.87 -13.67
CA CYS A 21 -0.90 2.64 -12.92
C CYS A 21 -1.35 2.94 -11.49
N VAL A 22 -2.00 1.97 -10.84
CA VAL A 22 -2.35 2.04 -9.42
C VAL A 22 -1.54 0.97 -8.67
N PRO A 23 -0.41 1.32 -8.04
CA PRO A 23 0.34 0.39 -7.22
C PRO A 23 -0.46 -0.03 -5.98
N TYR A 24 -0.27 -1.27 -5.54
CA TYR A 24 -0.79 -1.76 -4.27
C TYR A 24 -0.15 -1.01 -3.09
N PHE A 25 -0.96 -0.17 -2.43
CA PHE A 25 -0.54 0.72 -1.35
C PHE A 25 -0.02 -0.03 -0.11
N GLY A 26 -0.50 -1.25 0.14
CA GLY A 26 -0.06 -2.07 1.27
C GLY A 26 1.44 -2.37 1.27
N VAL A 27 2.08 -2.47 0.09
CA VAL A 27 3.53 -2.64 -0.01
C VAL A 27 4.27 -1.43 0.55
N LEU A 28 3.82 -0.23 0.18
CA LEU A 28 4.41 1.02 0.62
C LEU A 28 4.23 1.22 2.13
N LEU A 29 3.02 1.01 2.64
CA LEU A 29 2.73 1.13 4.08
C LEU A 29 3.63 0.22 4.90
N ARG A 30 3.82 -1.01 4.44
CA ARG A 30 4.70 -1.95 5.11
C ARG A 30 6.16 -1.52 5.07
N ASP A 31 6.66 -1.08 3.92
CA ASP A 31 8.05 -0.61 3.82
C ASP A 31 8.27 0.57 4.77
N MET A 32 7.33 1.52 4.83
CA MET A 32 7.38 2.65 5.75
C MET A 32 7.39 2.18 7.20
N LEU A 33 6.50 1.25 7.58
CA LEU A 33 6.46 0.69 8.93
C LEU A 33 7.78 -0.01 9.30
N CYS A 34 8.30 -0.88 8.44
CA CYS A 34 9.55 -1.59 8.70
C CYS A 34 10.73 -0.62 8.86
N TYR A 35 10.80 0.46 8.06
CA TYR A 35 11.85 1.47 8.21
C TYR A 35 11.65 2.33 9.46
N GLU A 36 10.41 2.59 9.85
CA GLU A 36 10.08 3.34 11.05
C GLU A 36 10.52 2.57 12.31
N GLU A 37 10.25 1.28 12.37
CA GLU A 37 10.60 0.40 13.49
C GLU A 37 12.11 0.06 13.54
N ALA A 38 12.76 -0.10 12.38
CA ALA A 38 14.14 -0.58 12.34
C ALA A 38 15.20 0.45 12.77
N LYS A 39 14.89 1.76 12.79
CA LYS A 39 15.88 2.80 13.12
C LYS A 39 15.30 3.86 14.06
N PRO A 40 16.07 4.33 15.06
CA PRO A 40 15.63 5.42 15.92
C PRO A 40 15.54 6.74 15.14
N LYS A 41 14.54 7.57 15.49
CA LYS A 41 14.38 8.93 14.93
C LYS A 41 15.47 9.89 15.39
N VAL A 42 15.97 9.70 16.61
CA VAL A 42 17.01 10.52 17.23
C VAL A 42 18.27 9.68 17.37
N LYS A 43 19.42 10.22 16.94
CA LYS A 43 20.72 9.59 17.10
C LYS A 43 21.32 9.85 18.48
N SER A 44 21.25 11.09 18.95
CA SER A 44 21.72 11.50 20.28
C SER A 44 21.04 12.78 20.72
N LYS A 45 21.07 13.02 22.02
CA LYS A 45 20.76 14.33 22.62
C LYS A 45 22.02 14.79 23.35
N THR A 46 22.41 16.03 23.14
CA THR A 46 23.56 16.64 23.84
C THR A 46 23.11 17.22 25.18
N GLN A 47 24.07 17.53 26.06
CA GLN A 47 23.79 18.01 27.42
C GLN A 47 23.10 19.39 27.47
N ASP A 48 23.29 20.21 26.44
CA ASP A 48 22.62 21.50 26.21
C ASP A 48 21.19 21.36 25.64
N GLY A 49 20.70 20.13 25.43
CA GLY A 49 19.36 19.86 24.92
C GLY A 49 19.24 19.78 23.40
N THR A 50 20.33 19.96 22.65
CA THR A 50 20.32 19.82 21.19
C THR A 50 20.06 18.37 20.77
N VAL A 51 19.12 18.17 19.85
CA VAL A 51 18.69 16.84 19.37
C VAL A 51 19.28 16.56 17.99
N TRP A 52 20.09 15.52 17.89
CA TRP A 52 20.62 15.07 16.60
C TRP A 52 19.64 14.09 15.95
N VAL A 53 18.98 14.55 14.89
CA VAL A 53 18.01 13.75 14.13
C VAL A 53 18.72 12.76 13.21
N ASN A 54 18.11 11.59 13.03
CA ASN A 54 18.57 10.61 12.06
C ASN A 54 18.16 10.99 10.64
N ILE A 55 18.90 11.90 10.01
CA ILE A 55 18.61 12.40 8.65
C ILE A 55 18.50 11.26 7.63
N LYS A 56 19.32 10.20 7.74
CA LYS A 56 19.26 9.03 6.85
C LYS A 56 17.90 8.30 6.92
N LYS A 57 17.25 8.31 8.09
CA LYS A 57 15.89 7.75 8.24
C LYS A 57 14.88 8.64 7.52
N CYS A 58 14.97 9.96 7.71
CA CYS A 58 14.10 10.93 7.04
C CYS A 58 14.25 10.87 5.51
N GLU A 59 15.47 10.80 5.00
CA GLU A 59 15.78 10.69 3.58
C GLU A 59 15.15 9.44 2.97
N ARG A 60 15.33 8.28 3.62
CA ARG A 60 14.76 7.02 3.13
C ARG A 60 13.24 7.04 3.11
N MET A 61 12.61 7.59 4.15
CA MET A 61 11.16 7.75 4.21
C MET A 61 10.66 8.69 3.11
N GLY A 62 11.35 9.82 2.91
CA GLY A 62 11.05 10.76 1.82
C GLY A 62 11.15 10.11 0.45
N GLN A 63 12.11 9.23 0.24
CA GLN A 63 12.28 8.52 -1.02
C GLN A 63 11.13 7.52 -1.30
N LEU A 64 10.65 6.81 -0.27
CA LEU A 64 9.46 5.94 -0.41
C LEU A 64 8.21 6.75 -0.79
N VAL A 65 8.00 7.91 -0.17
CA VAL A 65 6.87 8.79 -0.50
C VAL A 65 7.02 9.36 -1.92
N SER A 66 8.22 9.80 -2.29
CA SER A 66 8.51 10.31 -3.63
C SER A 66 8.22 9.25 -4.71
N ASP A 67 8.68 8.02 -4.51
CA ASP A 67 8.43 6.89 -5.42
C ASP A 67 6.93 6.63 -5.59
N ALA A 68 6.14 6.77 -4.52
CA ALA A 68 4.68 6.62 -4.59
C ALA A 68 4.00 7.75 -5.36
N LEU A 69 4.47 8.99 -5.20
CA LEU A 69 3.91 10.17 -5.89
C LEU A 69 4.13 10.13 -7.41
N LEU A 70 5.19 9.47 -7.88
CA LEU A 70 5.46 9.30 -9.31
C LEU A 70 4.29 8.63 -10.07
N PHE A 71 3.52 7.76 -9.40
CA PHE A 71 2.39 7.07 -10.00
C PHE A 71 1.10 7.91 -9.98
N LYS A 72 0.99 8.90 -9.09
CA LYS A 72 -0.17 9.81 -9.01
C LYS A 72 -0.23 10.80 -10.18
N GLY A 73 0.93 11.13 -10.77
CA GLY A 73 1.03 12.11 -11.86
C GLY A 73 0.45 11.63 -13.19
N ASN A 74 0.41 10.33 -13.44
CA ASN A 74 -0.02 9.77 -14.73
C ASN A 74 -1.50 9.40 -14.70
N ARG A 75 -2.29 10.01 -15.58
CA ARG A 75 -3.73 9.75 -15.68
C ARG A 75 -4.04 8.69 -16.71
N TYR A 76 -4.97 7.81 -16.39
CA TYR A 76 -5.58 6.93 -17.39
C TYR A 76 -6.33 7.77 -18.43
N THR A 77 -6.27 7.36 -19.69
CA THR A 77 -6.95 8.03 -20.82
C THR A 77 -8.43 7.60 -20.97
N HIS A 78 -8.97 6.86 -19.99
CA HIS A 78 -10.34 6.36 -20.04
C HIS A 78 -11.36 7.46 -19.69
N LYS A 79 -12.50 7.45 -20.41
CA LYS A 79 -13.64 8.30 -20.06
C LYS A 79 -14.45 7.66 -18.93
N SER A 80 -14.63 8.39 -17.84
CA SER A 80 -15.48 7.93 -16.73
C SER A 80 -16.95 7.86 -17.16
N ARG A 81 -17.64 6.81 -16.72
CA ARG A 81 -19.10 6.66 -16.86
C ARG A 81 -19.73 6.78 -15.48
N PRO A 82 -20.42 7.90 -15.16
CA PRO A 82 -20.89 8.17 -13.80
C PRO A 82 -21.81 7.10 -13.22
N HIS A 83 -22.69 6.52 -14.04
CA HIS A 83 -23.61 5.47 -13.59
C HIS A 83 -22.88 4.18 -13.19
N VAL A 84 -21.84 3.79 -13.93
CA VAL A 84 -21.03 2.62 -13.61
C VAL A 84 -20.22 2.87 -12.33
N ALA A 85 -19.61 4.05 -12.21
CA ALA A 85 -18.87 4.43 -11.01
C ALA A 85 -19.77 4.40 -9.76
N SER A 86 -20.96 5.00 -9.85
CA SER A 86 -21.96 5.00 -8.77
C SER A 86 -22.39 3.58 -8.38
N LEU A 87 -22.61 2.70 -9.36
CA LEU A 87 -22.97 1.30 -9.11
C LEU A 87 -21.85 0.56 -8.35
N ILE A 88 -20.60 0.72 -8.79
CA ILE A 88 -19.42 0.11 -8.14
C ILE A 88 -19.29 0.64 -6.72
N GLU A 89 -19.36 1.96 -6.51
CA GLU A 89 -19.26 2.57 -5.18
C GLU A 89 -20.33 2.06 -4.22
N LYS A 90 -21.59 1.95 -4.68
CA LYS A 90 -22.68 1.38 -3.89
C LYS A 90 -22.40 -0.08 -3.51
N ALA A 91 -21.92 -0.89 -4.46
CA ALA A 91 -21.57 -2.28 -4.22
C ALA A 91 -20.41 -2.42 -3.22
N MET A 92 -19.40 -1.54 -3.27
CA MET A 92 -18.28 -1.57 -2.33
C MET A 92 -18.65 -1.16 -0.91
N ARG A 93 -19.67 -0.29 -0.74
CA ARG A 93 -20.18 0.10 0.59
C ARG A 93 -21.10 -0.94 1.22
N ALA A 94 -21.59 -1.90 0.44
CA ALA A 94 -22.31 -3.05 0.99
C ALA A 94 -21.30 -3.94 1.71
N THR A 95 -20.99 -3.59 2.96
CA THR A 95 -20.14 -4.40 3.83
C THR A 95 -20.79 -5.78 3.96
N ARG A 96 -20.06 -6.81 3.54
CA ARG A 96 -20.48 -8.19 3.76
C ARG A 96 -19.66 -8.71 4.92
N ASP A 97 -20.36 -9.21 5.94
CA ASP A 97 -19.72 -9.89 7.05
C ASP A 97 -18.90 -11.09 6.53
N GLU A 98 -17.66 -11.19 7.01
CA GLU A 98 -16.72 -12.23 6.57
C GLU A 98 -17.25 -13.63 6.89
N ASN A 99 -17.84 -13.79 8.09
CA ASN A 99 -18.40 -15.08 8.51
C ASN A 99 -19.59 -15.47 7.64
N ALA A 100 -20.50 -14.53 7.36
CA ALA A 100 -21.62 -14.77 6.45
C ALA A 100 -21.16 -15.18 5.04
N LEU A 101 -20.07 -14.59 4.52
CA LEU A 101 -19.49 -14.97 3.24
C LEU A 101 -18.84 -16.36 3.28
N TYR A 102 -18.16 -16.68 4.39
CA TYR A 102 -17.53 -17.97 4.59
C TYR A 102 -18.58 -19.10 4.72
N ASP A 103 -19.66 -18.87 5.47
CA ASP A 103 -20.79 -19.80 5.58
C ASP A 103 -21.50 -20.00 4.24
N LEU A 104 -21.70 -18.91 3.48
CA LEU A 104 -22.23 -18.99 2.12
C LEU A 104 -21.33 -19.86 1.23
N SER A 105 -20.01 -19.74 1.35
CA SER A 105 -19.05 -20.58 0.63
C SER A 105 -19.26 -22.07 0.94
N TYR A 106 -19.51 -22.45 2.20
CA TYR A 106 -19.81 -23.85 2.56
C TYR A 106 -21.12 -24.35 1.98
N ARG A 107 -22.15 -23.51 1.94
CA ARG A 107 -23.44 -23.89 1.35
C ARG A 107 -23.32 -24.14 -0.15
N ILE A 108 -22.52 -23.34 -0.83
CA ILE A 108 -22.28 -23.47 -2.28
C ILE A 108 -21.39 -24.68 -2.58
N LYS A 109 -20.29 -24.82 -1.84
CA LYS A 109 -19.35 -25.93 -2.00
C LYS A 109 -19.03 -26.50 -0.63
N PRO A 110 -19.79 -27.52 -0.19
CA PRO A 110 -19.49 -28.23 1.04
C PRO A 110 -18.06 -28.80 0.99
N ARG A 111 -17.42 -28.89 2.15
CA ARG A 111 -16.17 -29.66 2.24
C ARG A 111 -16.52 -31.12 1.99
N GLY A 112 -15.69 -31.80 1.20
CA GLY A 112 -15.90 -33.22 0.91
C GLY A 112 -16.00 -34.04 2.19
N THR A 113 -16.80 -35.10 2.12
CA THR A 113 -16.68 -36.26 3.02
C THR A 113 -15.34 -36.94 2.83
#